data_AF-A0A7W1NZ67-F1
#
_entry.id   AF-A0A7W1NZ67-F1
#
_cell.length_a   1.000
_cell.length_b   1.000
_cell.length_c   1.000
_cell.angle_alpha   90.00
_cell.angle_beta   90.00
_cell.angle_gamma   90.00
#
_symmetry.space_group_name_H-M   'P 1'
#
loop_
_entity.id
_entity.type
_entity.pdbx_description
1 polymer ?
#
loop_
_entity_poly.entity_id
_entity_poly.type
_entity_poly.pdbx_seq_one_letter_code
_entity_poly.pdbx_strand_id
1 'polypeptide(L)'
;MSVPAEQFAALTTLPGVRHAFTTRAVDIDVHADKAEALRRLDEVHRNVRSAYGLGDGALVTAEQVHGNRIATVDCLQQRDVCFDGCDGLITNQRGVCLGIYVADCCAVYLVDRTRDAIGLVHSGRKGTDLGIVVNAIGSMVEQFGSRPSDLVVQLSPCIRPPHYEVDFAARIVATCREAGVQTVHDNGLCTACDLERYYSYRAEKGKTGRMMALLSLSVVRDQ
;
A
#
# COMPACT_ATOMS: atom_id res chain seq x y z
N MET A 1 -11.65 -18.09 -12.51
CA MET A 1 -12.00 -16.66 -12.34
C MET A 1 -10.71 -15.88 -12.24
N SER A 2 -10.62 -14.73 -12.90
CA SER A 2 -9.51 -13.79 -12.70
C SER A 2 -9.52 -13.29 -11.26
N VAL A 3 -8.37 -13.26 -10.60
CA VAL A 3 -8.24 -12.77 -9.23
C VAL A 3 -8.50 -11.25 -9.22
N PRO A 4 -9.32 -10.70 -8.30
CA PRO A 4 -9.69 -9.29 -8.30
C PRO A 4 -8.53 -8.42 -7.81
N ALA A 5 -7.60 -8.12 -8.71
CA ALA A 5 -6.45 -7.28 -8.44
C ALA A 5 -5.88 -6.66 -9.71
N GLU A 6 -5.12 -5.58 -9.52
CA GLU A 6 -4.39 -4.86 -10.56
C GLU A 6 -2.93 -4.63 -10.16
N GLN A 7 -2.11 -4.34 -11.17
CA GLN A 7 -0.71 -3.95 -11.01
C GLN A 7 -0.47 -2.59 -11.65
N PHE A 8 0.43 -1.82 -11.05
CA PHE A 8 0.90 -0.55 -11.60
C PHE A 8 2.13 -0.75 -12.48
N ALA A 9 2.08 -0.24 -13.72
CA ALA A 9 3.16 -0.38 -14.69
C ALA A 9 4.51 0.14 -14.15
N ALA A 10 4.50 1.23 -13.39
CA ALA A 10 5.71 1.80 -12.79
C ALA A 10 6.46 0.85 -11.86
N LEU A 11 5.75 -0.09 -11.22
CA LEU A 11 6.34 -1.08 -10.33
C LEU A 11 6.62 -2.40 -11.04
N THR A 12 5.78 -2.79 -12.01
CA THR A 12 5.96 -4.02 -12.81
C THR A 12 7.27 -3.98 -13.61
N THR A 13 7.75 -2.79 -13.99
CA THR A 13 9.01 -2.62 -14.70
C THR A 13 10.26 -2.69 -13.81
N LEU A 14 10.11 -2.77 -12.48
CA LEU A 14 11.23 -2.80 -11.55
C LEU A 14 11.68 -4.24 -11.27
N PRO A 15 12.94 -4.60 -11.58
CA PRO A 15 13.46 -5.94 -11.34
C PRO A 15 13.35 -6.35 -9.87
N GLY A 16 12.97 -7.58 -9.62
CA GLY A 16 12.85 -8.15 -8.29
C GLY A 16 11.72 -7.59 -7.42
N VAL A 17 10.87 -6.69 -7.93
CA VAL A 17 9.71 -6.16 -7.21
C VAL A 17 8.47 -6.98 -7.56
N ARG A 18 7.74 -7.42 -6.54
CA ARG A 18 6.40 -8.00 -6.70
C ARG A 18 5.41 -7.11 -5.97
N HIS A 19 4.29 -6.83 -6.61
CA HIS A 19 3.21 -6.03 -6.02
C HIS A 19 1.87 -6.43 -6.60
N ALA A 20 0.83 -6.07 -5.85
CA ALA A 20 -0.55 -6.10 -6.29
C ALA A 20 -1.35 -5.03 -5.53
N PHE A 21 -2.46 -4.62 -6.12
CA PHE A 21 -3.51 -3.86 -5.44
C PHE A 21 -4.83 -4.60 -5.64
N THR A 22 -5.45 -5.09 -4.58
CA THR A 22 -6.71 -5.82 -4.70
C THR A 22 -7.84 -4.86 -5.12
N THR A 23 -8.73 -5.35 -5.97
CA THR A 23 -9.96 -4.67 -6.37
C THR A 23 -11.15 -5.32 -5.69
N ARG A 24 -12.35 -4.77 -5.88
CA ARG A 24 -13.59 -5.30 -5.30
C ARG A 24 -13.82 -6.75 -5.75
N ALA A 25 -14.09 -7.60 -4.78
CA ALA A 25 -14.67 -8.93 -5.00
C ALA A 25 -16.20 -8.79 -5.09
N VAL A 26 -16.77 -9.19 -6.23
CA VAL A 26 -18.19 -9.02 -6.53
C VAL A 26 -19.07 -9.98 -5.72
N ASP A 27 -18.58 -11.20 -5.46
CA ASP A 27 -19.37 -12.27 -4.83
C ASP A 27 -19.30 -12.29 -3.30
N ILE A 28 -18.64 -11.31 -2.68
CA ILE A 28 -18.45 -11.24 -1.23
C ILE A 28 -19.29 -10.09 -0.65
N ASP A 29 -20.23 -10.42 0.24
CA ASP A 29 -20.94 -9.41 1.02
C ASP A 29 -19.99 -8.76 2.03
N VAL A 30 -19.66 -7.50 1.81
CA VAL A 30 -18.78 -6.70 2.66
C VAL A 30 -19.52 -5.65 3.48
N HIS A 31 -20.86 -5.65 3.48
CA HIS A 31 -21.66 -4.68 4.20
C HIS A 31 -21.72 -5.02 5.71
N ALA A 32 -20.58 -4.85 6.36
CA ALA A 32 -20.38 -5.11 7.78
C ALA A 32 -19.39 -4.10 8.38
N ASP A 33 -19.03 -4.27 9.66
CA ASP A 33 -17.91 -3.53 10.23
C ASP A 33 -16.56 -3.96 9.60
N LYS A 34 -15.50 -3.19 9.88
CA LYS A 34 -14.16 -3.42 9.29
C LYS A 34 -13.65 -4.83 9.57
N ALA A 35 -13.80 -5.33 10.80
CA ALA A 35 -13.24 -6.61 11.19
C ALA A 35 -13.95 -7.73 10.43
N GLU A 36 -15.29 -7.69 10.41
CA GLU A 36 -16.09 -8.67 9.70
C GLU A 36 -15.85 -8.66 8.19
N ALA A 37 -15.81 -7.49 7.57
CA ALA A 37 -15.55 -7.37 6.14
C ALA A 37 -14.16 -7.95 5.78
N LEU A 38 -13.14 -7.71 6.60
CA LEU A 38 -11.81 -8.30 6.41
C LEU A 38 -11.81 -9.82 6.58
N ARG A 39 -12.54 -10.37 7.57
CA ARG A 39 -12.68 -11.83 7.71
C ARG A 39 -13.27 -12.47 6.46
N ARG A 40 -14.25 -11.83 5.84
CA ARG A 40 -14.89 -12.32 4.60
C ARG A 40 -13.99 -12.18 3.37
N LEU A 41 -13.11 -11.19 3.36
CA LEU A 41 -12.17 -10.93 2.26
C LEU A 41 -10.85 -11.71 2.39
N ASP A 42 -10.58 -12.34 3.54
CA ASP A 42 -9.32 -13.02 3.83
C ASP A 42 -8.91 -14.04 2.76
N GLU A 43 -9.84 -14.90 2.33
CA GLU A 43 -9.56 -15.88 1.27
C GLU A 43 -9.26 -15.21 -0.07
N VAL A 44 -9.98 -14.14 -0.42
CA VAL A 44 -9.72 -13.38 -1.64
C VAL A 44 -8.32 -12.77 -1.61
N HIS A 45 -7.95 -12.13 -0.50
CA HIS A 45 -6.64 -11.51 -0.34
C HIS A 45 -5.51 -12.55 -0.37
N ARG A 46 -5.69 -13.72 0.27
CA ARG A 46 -4.75 -14.84 0.18
C ARG A 46 -4.60 -15.36 -1.25
N ASN A 47 -5.70 -15.49 -1.99
CA ASN A 47 -5.67 -15.94 -3.38
C ASN A 47 -4.96 -14.94 -4.29
N VAL A 48 -5.18 -13.63 -4.12
CA VAL A 48 -4.42 -12.59 -4.83
C VAL A 48 -2.94 -12.71 -4.47
N ARG A 49 -2.61 -12.79 -3.17
CA ARG A 49 -1.23 -12.91 -2.71
C ARG A 49 -0.51 -14.08 -3.39
N SER A 50 -1.14 -15.25 -3.43
CA SER A 50 -0.60 -16.44 -4.09
C SER A 50 -0.40 -16.23 -5.60
N ALA A 51 -1.44 -15.74 -6.30
CA ALA A 51 -1.42 -15.59 -7.75
C ALA A 51 -0.36 -14.61 -8.27
N TYR A 52 0.03 -13.63 -7.46
CA TYR A 52 1.05 -12.63 -7.81
C TYR A 52 2.43 -12.94 -7.22
N GLY A 53 2.66 -14.17 -6.71
CA GLY A 53 3.94 -14.57 -6.12
C GLY A 53 4.29 -13.81 -4.85
N LEU A 54 3.30 -13.24 -4.16
CA LEU A 54 3.44 -12.55 -2.88
C LEU A 54 3.22 -13.51 -1.70
N GLY A 55 2.97 -14.80 -1.99
CA GLY A 55 2.58 -15.83 -1.03
C GLY A 55 3.71 -16.58 -0.34
N ASP A 56 4.94 -16.46 -0.86
CA ASP A 56 6.11 -17.23 -0.41
C ASP A 56 6.59 -16.87 1.00
N GLY A 57 6.22 -15.69 1.50
CA GLY A 57 6.58 -15.18 2.81
C GLY A 57 5.37 -14.83 3.66
N ALA A 58 5.63 -14.60 4.95
CA ALA A 58 4.63 -14.06 5.86
C ALA A 58 4.17 -12.67 5.42
N LEU A 59 2.87 -12.43 5.55
CA LEU A 59 2.27 -11.12 5.36
C LEU A 59 2.47 -10.27 6.61
N VAL A 60 3.06 -9.10 6.42
CA VAL A 60 3.28 -8.11 7.46
C VAL A 60 2.38 -6.91 7.21
N THR A 61 1.50 -6.64 8.16
CA THR A 61 0.53 -5.54 8.10
C THR A 61 0.75 -4.54 9.23
N ALA A 62 0.13 -3.38 9.11
CA ALA A 62 0.09 -2.35 10.15
C ALA A 62 -1.31 -2.27 10.76
N GLU A 63 -1.41 -1.91 12.04
CA GLU A 63 -2.71 -1.71 12.71
C GLU A 63 -3.53 -0.57 12.05
N GLN A 64 -2.83 0.44 11.52
CA GLN A 64 -3.37 1.62 10.85
C GLN A 64 -4.26 2.49 11.75
N VAL A 65 -3.62 3.24 12.64
CA VAL A 65 -4.24 4.15 13.62
C VAL A 65 -4.41 5.58 13.07
N HIS A 66 -4.20 5.77 11.77
CA HIS A 66 -4.22 7.05 11.07
C HIS A 66 -3.20 8.07 11.66
N GLY A 67 -2.07 7.56 12.13
CA GLY A 67 -0.91 8.33 12.58
C GLY A 67 0.11 8.53 11.47
N ASN A 68 1.37 8.72 11.85
CA ASN A 68 2.51 8.89 10.95
C ASN A 68 3.73 8.02 11.32
N ARG A 69 3.53 7.02 12.18
CA ARG A 69 4.58 6.13 12.65
C ARG A 69 4.87 5.07 11.59
N ILE A 70 6.16 4.84 11.37
CA ILE A 70 6.69 3.82 10.47
C ILE A 70 7.29 2.70 11.32
N ALA A 71 6.91 1.45 11.04
CA ALA A 71 7.59 0.28 11.60
C ALA A 71 8.58 -0.28 10.59
N THR A 72 9.72 -0.75 11.09
CA THR A 72 10.75 -1.41 10.29
C THR A 72 10.65 -2.90 10.50
N VAL A 73 10.55 -3.64 9.40
CA VAL A 73 10.58 -5.10 9.39
C VAL A 73 12.00 -5.51 9.02
N ASP A 74 12.81 -5.83 10.01
CA ASP A 74 14.25 -6.12 9.87
C ASP A 74 14.56 -7.62 9.80
N CYS A 75 13.55 -8.48 9.95
CA CYS A 75 13.69 -9.93 9.90
C CYS A 75 12.47 -10.61 9.25
N LEU A 76 12.72 -11.81 8.70
CA LEU A 76 11.66 -12.68 8.20
C LEU A 76 10.72 -13.10 9.32
N GLN A 77 9.43 -12.99 9.06
CA GLN A 77 8.39 -13.41 10.00
C GLN A 77 7.99 -14.86 9.71
N GLN A 78 7.81 -15.67 10.76
CA GLN A 78 7.42 -17.07 10.61
C GLN A 78 5.93 -17.25 10.26
N ARG A 79 5.11 -16.24 10.58
CA ARG A 79 3.67 -16.20 10.35
C ARG A 79 3.24 -14.77 10.07
N ASP A 80 2.05 -14.63 9.52
CA ASP A 80 1.44 -13.32 9.30
C ASP A 80 1.39 -12.53 10.61
N VAL A 81 1.74 -11.25 10.56
CA VAL A 81 1.87 -10.37 11.74
C VAL A 81 1.32 -8.98 11.43
N CYS A 82 0.75 -8.35 12.46
CA CYS A 82 0.30 -6.96 12.45
C CYS A 82 1.16 -6.16 13.42
N PHE A 83 1.75 -5.06 12.97
CA PHE A 83 2.54 -4.16 13.81
C PHE A 83 1.65 -3.08 14.43
N ASP A 84 1.70 -2.98 15.75
CA ASP A 84 0.86 -2.08 16.54
C ASP A 84 1.24 -0.60 16.39
N GLY A 85 0.23 0.26 16.37
CA GLY A 85 0.36 1.71 16.47
C GLY A 85 1.13 2.37 15.32
N CYS A 86 1.17 1.75 14.15
CA CYS A 86 1.82 2.29 12.95
C CYS A 86 0.89 2.32 11.74
N ASP A 87 1.27 3.09 10.74
CA ASP A 87 0.52 3.28 9.49
C ASP A 87 1.41 3.08 8.26
N GLY A 88 2.71 2.88 8.45
CA GLY A 88 3.62 2.52 7.37
C GLY A 88 4.60 1.45 7.80
N LEU A 89 5.01 0.65 6.83
CA LEU A 89 5.99 -0.41 6.99
C LEU A 89 7.12 -0.17 6.01
N ILE A 90 8.36 -0.42 6.44
CA ILE A 90 9.53 -0.42 5.58
C ILE A 90 10.37 -1.68 5.83
N THR A 91 11.06 -2.17 4.81
CA THR A 91 11.96 -3.31 4.95
C THR A 91 13.03 -3.31 3.88
N ASN A 92 14.19 -3.89 4.20
CA ASN A 92 15.21 -4.29 3.23
C ASN A 92 15.35 -5.82 3.11
N GLN A 93 14.42 -6.57 3.71
CA GLN A 93 14.44 -8.03 3.72
C GLN A 93 13.66 -8.57 2.51
N ARG A 94 14.34 -9.36 1.68
CA ARG A 94 13.68 -10.16 0.62
C ARG A 94 12.84 -11.26 1.25
N GLY A 95 11.71 -11.60 0.63
CA GLY A 95 10.78 -12.60 1.19
C GLY A 95 9.85 -12.08 2.30
N VAL A 96 9.86 -10.78 2.60
CA VAL A 96 8.82 -10.12 3.41
C VAL A 96 7.76 -9.54 2.48
N CYS A 97 6.48 -9.86 2.74
CA CYS A 97 5.34 -9.30 2.02
C CYS A 97 4.67 -8.22 2.87
N LEU A 98 4.78 -6.96 2.49
CA LEU A 98 4.12 -5.84 3.16
C LEU A 98 2.67 -5.72 2.69
N GLY A 99 1.76 -5.42 3.62
CA GLY A 99 0.34 -5.24 3.35
C GLY A 99 -0.25 -4.02 4.03
N ILE A 100 -1.01 -3.22 3.28
CA ILE A 100 -1.76 -2.06 3.79
C ILE A 100 -3.20 -2.10 3.28
N TYR A 101 -4.17 -2.00 4.19
CA TYR A 101 -5.59 -1.98 3.83
C TYR A 101 -6.09 -0.57 3.56
N VAL A 102 -6.88 -0.37 2.51
CA VAL A 102 -7.48 0.93 2.20
C VAL A 102 -8.92 0.80 1.70
N ALA A 103 -9.72 1.79 2.03
CA ALA A 103 -10.94 2.15 1.32
C ALA A 103 -10.99 3.68 1.41
N ASP A 104 -10.83 4.36 0.29
CA ASP A 104 -10.60 5.80 0.14
C ASP A 104 -9.22 6.36 0.50
N CYS A 105 -8.55 5.92 1.57
CA CYS A 105 -7.19 6.40 1.84
C CYS A 105 -6.20 5.94 0.75
N CYS A 106 -5.10 6.68 0.55
CA CYS A 106 -4.07 6.27 -0.40
C CYS A 106 -3.13 5.25 0.22
N ALA A 107 -2.93 4.11 -0.43
CA ALA A 107 -1.72 3.31 -0.20
C ALA A 107 -0.60 3.90 -1.05
N VAL A 108 0.57 4.13 -0.44
CA VAL A 108 1.74 4.70 -1.11
C VAL A 108 2.85 3.66 -1.09
N TYR A 109 3.25 3.22 -2.28
CA TYR A 109 4.33 2.29 -2.50
C TYR A 109 5.63 3.10 -2.67
N LEU A 110 6.67 2.70 -1.96
CA LEU A 110 8.01 3.27 -2.02
C LEU A 110 8.98 2.15 -2.40
N VAL A 111 9.75 2.33 -3.46
CA VAL A 111 10.74 1.33 -3.90
C VAL A 111 12.05 2.03 -4.22
N ASP A 112 13.14 1.63 -3.57
CA ASP A 112 14.49 2.05 -3.98
C ASP A 112 14.93 1.21 -5.20
N ARG A 113 15.35 1.86 -6.29
CA ARG A 113 15.83 1.18 -7.51
C ARG A 113 17.24 0.65 -7.41
N THR A 114 18.01 1.17 -6.45
CA THR A 114 19.45 0.95 -6.31
C THR A 114 19.78 0.06 -5.12
N ARG A 115 18.82 -0.11 -4.21
CA ARG A 115 18.95 -0.89 -2.98
C ARG A 115 17.77 -1.83 -2.86
N ASP A 116 17.99 -2.94 -2.16
CA ASP A 116 16.92 -3.86 -1.79
C ASP A 116 16.09 -3.25 -0.64
N ALA A 117 15.37 -2.15 -0.88
CA ALA A 117 14.58 -1.46 0.14
C ALA A 117 13.22 -1.04 -0.41
N ILE A 118 12.17 -1.35 0.35
CA ILE A 118 10.78 -1.03 0.01
C ILE A 118 10.04 -0.47 1.22
N GLY A 119 8.97 0.26 0.94
CA GLY A 119 8.03 0.77 1.92
C GLY A 119 6.60 0.75 1.40
N LEU A 120 5.66 0.53 2.32
CA LEU A 120 4.23 0.58 2.02
C LEU A 120 3.50 1.34 3.12
N VAL A 121 2.78 2.39 2.74
CA VAL A 121 2.27 3.40 3.68
C VAL A 121 0.79 3.65 3.48
N HIS A 122 0.05 3.73 4.59
CA HIS A 122 -1.33 4.18 4.64
C HIS A 122 -1.42 5.71 4.84
N SER A 123 -1.79 6.43 3.79
CA SER A 123 -1.89 7.89 3.80
C SER A 123 -3.33 8.35 3.55
N GLY A 124 -4.10 8.48 4.64
CA GLY A 124 -5.37 9.22 4.66
C GLY A 124 -5.18 10.71 4.92
N ARG A 125 -6.26 11.46 5.19
CA ARG A 125 -6.19 12.90 5.53
C ARG A 125 -5.22 13.17 6.69
N LYS A 126 -5.46 12.54 7.84
CA LYS A 126 -4.66 12.74 9.06
C LYS A 126 -3.20 12.32 8.88
N GLY A 127 -2.94 11.17 8.26
CA GLY A 127 -1.58 10.70 7.98
C GLY A 127 -0.82 11.64 7.03
N THR A 128 -1.50 12.18 6.01
CA THR A 128 -0.93 13.17 5.08
C THR A 128 -0.61 14.48 5.80
N ASP A 129 -1.52 14.96 6.66
CA ASP A 129 -1.29 16.16 7.50
C ASP A 129 -0.10 15.99 8.45
N LEU A 130 0.10 14.78 8.96
CA LEU A 130 1.21 14.42 9.84
C LEU A 130 2.50 14.04 9.07
N GLY A 131 2.51 14.13 7.74
CA GLY A 131 3.70 13.89 6.92
C GLY A 131 4.14 12.43 6.82
N ILE A 132 3.24 11.45 6.94
CA ILE A 132 3.62 10.02 7.00
C ILE A 132 4.50 9.56 5.83
N VAL A 133 4.25 10.03 4.61
CA VAL A 133 5.03 9.65 3.44
C VAL A 133 6.46 10.19 3.53
N VAL A 134 6.63 11.43 3.98
CA VAL A 134 7.95 12.04 4.21
C VAL A 134 8.68 11.32 5.34
N ASN A 135 7.97 10.93 6.40
CA ASN A 135 8.53 10.11 7.48
C ASN A 135 9.02 8.77 6.96
N ALA A 136 8.25 8.09 6.10
CA ALA A 136 8.66 6.81 5.51
C ALA A 136 9.91 6.97 4.64
N ILE A 137 9.97 8.01 3.80
CA ILE A 137 11.17 8.33 3.00
C ILE A 137 12.36 8.58 3.93
N GLY A 138 12.20 9.41 4.97
CA GLY A 138 13.24 9.68 5.96
C GLY A 138 13.72 8.41 6.68
N SER A 139 12.82 7.53 7.08
CA SER A 139 13.17 6.25 7.70
C SER A 139 13.91 5.32 6.73
N MET A 140 13.55 5.30 5.44
CA MET A 140 14.30 4.54 4.42
C MET A 140 15.70 5.11 4.18
N VAL A 141 15.88 6.43 4.26
CA VAL A 141 17.19 7.09 4.21
C VAL A 141 18.02 6.70 5.43
N GLU A 142 17.47 6.86 6.62
CA GLU A 142 18.17 6.61 7.89
C GLU A 142 18.58 5.15 8.06
N GLN A 143 17.68 4.21 7.76
CA GLN A 143 17.89 2.81 8.08
C GLN A 143 18.54 2.00 6.95
N PHE A 144 18.27 2.37 5.70
CA PHE A 144 18.76 1.61 4.53
C PHE A 144 19.73 2.40 3.66
N GLY A 145 20.01 3.67 4.01
CA GLY A 145 20.85 4.54 3.20
C GLY A 145 20.22 4.89 1.85
N SER A 146 18.90 4.76 1.73
CA SER A 146 18.16 5.08 0.51
C SER A 146 18.36 6.55 0.15
N ARG A 147 18.22 6.90 -1.13
CA ARG A 147 18.28 8.29 -1.58
C ARG A 147 16.94 8.65 -2.22
N PRO A 148 16.30 9.78 -1.85
CA PRO A 148 15.01 10.16 -2.43
C PRO A 148 15.00 10.18 -3.96
N SER A 149 16.11 10.60 -4.59
CA SER A 149 16.27 10.59 -6.05
C SER A 149 16.15 9.20 -6.67
N ASP A 150 16.50 8.16 -5.92
CA ASP A 150 16.56 6.78 -6.37
C ASP A 150 15.23 6.04 -6.11
N LEU A 151 14.33 6.64 -5.33
CA LEU A 151 13.01 6.11 -5.03
C LEU A 151 12.05 6.25 -6.22
N VAL A 152 11.27 5.20 -6.44
CA VAL A 152 10.03 5.21 -7.22
C VAL A 152 8.87 5.21 -6.25
N VAL A 153 7.98 6.17 -6.41
CA VAL A 153 6.76 6.30 -5.61
C VAL A 153 5.56 6.06 -6.49
N GLN A 154 4.67 5.16 -6.07
CA GLN A 154 3.41 4.87 -6.75
C GLN A 154 2.25 5.05 -5.76
N LEU A 155 1.27 5.86 -6.13
CA LEU A 155 0.02 6.02 -5.38
C LEU A 155 -1.01 5.01 -5.87
N SER A 156 -1.76 4.42 -4.94
CA SER A 156 -2.95 3.63 -5.29
C SER A 156 -4.13 4.54 -5.68
N PRO A 157 -5.19 3.97 -6.29
CA PRO A 157 -6.50 4.61 -6.29
C PRO A 157 -6.90 5.03 -4.86
N CYS A 158 -7.47 6.23 -4.72
CA CYS A 158 -7.90 6.79 -3.45
C CYS A 158 -9.02 7.82 -3.69
N ILE A 159 -9.71 8.29 -2.64
CA ILE A 159 -10.80 9.25 -2.83
C ILE A 159 -10.26 10.63 -3.20
N ARG A 160 -10.98 11.33 -4.08
CA ARG A 160 -10.57 12.63 -4.64
C ARG A 160 -11.73 13.61 -4.70
N PRO A 161 -11.47 14.92 -4.88
CA PRO A 161 -12.51 15.86 -5.27
C PRO A 161 -13.24 15.41 -6.55
N PRO A 162 -14.56 15.67 -6.67
CA PRO A 162 -15.42 16.34 -5.70
C PRO A 162 -15.96 15.40 -4.59
N HIS A 163 -15.66 14.10 -4.61
CA HIS A 163 -16.18 13.13 -3.64
C HIS A 163 -15.55 13.25 -2.24
N TYR A 164 -14.43 13.94 -2.14
CA TYR A 164 -13.83 14.38 -0.89
C TYR A 164 -13.18 15.75 -1.04
N GLU A 165 -13.37 16.61 -0.06
CA GLU A 165 -12.88 18.00 -0.08
C GLU A 165 -11.35 18.13 -0.09
N VAL A 166 -10.64 17.12 0.43
CA VAL A 166 -9.18 17.12 0.54
C VAL A 166 -8.58 16.27 -0.56
N ASP A 167 -7.76 16.87 -1.41
CA ASP A 167 -6.91 16.14 -2.36
C ASP A 167 -5.57 15.76 -1.71
N PHE A 168 -5.58 14.71 -0.90
CA PHE A 168 -4.34 14.23 -0.29
C PHE A 168 -3.42 13.55 -1.31
N ALA A 169 -3.92 13.06 -2.45
CA ALA A 169 -3.05 12.53 -3.51
C ALA A 169 -2.14 13.62 -4.08
N ALA A 170 -2.71 14.79 -4.43
CA ALA A 170 -1.94 15.95 -4.88
C ALA A 170 -0.90 16.39 -3.82
N ARG A 171 -1.28 16.38 -2.54
CA ARG A 171 -0.37 16.72 -1.43
C ARG A 171 0.75 15.69 -1.24
N ILE A 172 0.46 14.40 -1.37
CA ILE A 172 1.47 13.34 -1.33
C ILE A 172 2.46 13.54 -2.48
N VAL A 173 1.99 13.80 -3.69
CA VAL A 173 2.86 14.06 -4.84
C VAL A 173 3.76 15.26 -4.59
N ALA A 174 3.21 16.38 -4.11
CA ALA A 174 3.97 17.58 -3.80
C ALA A 174 5.05 17.33 -2.74
N THR A 175 4.70 16.71 -1.62
CA THR A 175 5.64 16.44 -0.52
C THR A 175 6.72 15.43 -0.90
N CYS A 176 6.42 14.43 -1.73
CA CYS A 176 7.44 13.55 -2.32
C CYS A 176 8.45 14.33 -3.16
N ARG A 177 7.98 15.24 -4.01
CA ARG A 177 8.85 16.10 -4.86
C ARG A 177 9.72 17.01 -4.02
N GLU A 178 9.15 17.63 -2.99
CA GLU A 178 9.88 18.47 -2.02
C GLU A 178 10.95 17.67 -1.26
N ALA A 179 10.67 16.41 -0.92
CA ALA A 179 11.63 15.49 -0.31
C ALA A 179 12.74 15.01 -1.27
N GLY A 180 12.73 15.43 -2.54
CA GLY A 180 13.73 15.10 -3.54
C GLY A 180 13.43 13.85 -4.37
N VAL A 181 12.22 13.29 -4.27
CA VAL A 181 11.80 12.17 -5.12
C VAL A 181 11.56 12.66 -6.55
N GLN A 182 12.24 12.03 -7.50
CA GLN A 182 12.16 12.41 -8.92
C GLN A 182 11.06 11.64 -9.67
N THR A 183 10.76 10.42 -9.24
CA THR A 183 9.85 9.50 -9.92
C THR A 183 8.62 9.24 -9.06
N VAL A 184 7.54 9.98 -9.32
CA VAL A 184 6.25 9.85 -8.61
C VAL A 184 5.15 9.58 -9.62
N HIS A 185 4.39 8.51 -9.40
CA HIS A 185 3.30 8.07 -10.26
C HIS A 185 1.97 8.13 -9.50
N ASP A 186 1.00 8.79 -10.13
CA ASP A 186 -0.39 8.83 -9.70
C ASP A 186 -1.27 8.51 -10.92
N ASN A 187 -2.14 7.50 -10.81
CA ASN A 187 -3.06 7.12 -11.89
C ASN A 187 -4.33 7.99 -11.95
N GLY A 188 -4.53 8.90 -10.98
CA GLY A 188 -5.64 9.83 -10.95
C GLY A 188 -7.01 9.19 -10.65
N LEU A 189 -7.04 7.89 -10.30
CA LEU A 189 -8.29 7.17 -10.09
C LEU A 189 -8.91 7.52 -8.73
N CYS A 190 -10.24 7.68 -8.74
CA CYS A 190 -11.05 7.96 -7.56
C CYS A 190 -11.85 6.72 -7.14
N THR A 191 -11.64 6.24 -5.90
CA THR A 191 -12.34 5.04 -5.39
C THR A 191 -13.85 5.22 -5.27
N ALA A 192 -14.33 6.45 -5.07
CA ALA A 192 -15.76 6.75 -5.00
C ALA A 192 -16.42 6.89 -6.38
N CYS A 193 -15.66 7.00 -7.47
CA CYS A 193 -16.21 7.11 -8.83
C CYS A 193 -16.57 5.75 -9.45
N ASP A 194 -15.94 4.67 -8.99
CA ASP A 194 -16.09 3.33 -9.55
C ASP A 194 -16.24 2.32 -8.41
N LEU A 195 -17.48 2.17 -7.94
CA LEU A 195 -17.83 1.23 -6.87
C LEU A 195 -17.94 -0.22 -7.37
N GLU A 196 -17.90 -0.47 -8.67
CA GLU A 196 -17.80 -1.83 -9.21
C GLU A 196 -16.39 -2.37 -9.04
N ARG A 197 -15.38 -1.49 -9.16
CA ARG A 197 -13.97 -1.84 -9.04
C ARG A 197 -13.37 -1.61 -7.67
N TYR A 198 -13.85 -0.62 -6.91
CA TYR A 198 -13.25 -0.24 -5.63
C TYR A 198 -14.26 -0.25 -4.47
N TYR A 199 -13.74 -0.41 -3.26
CA TYR A 199 -14.46 -0.14 -2.03
C TYR A 199 -14.25 1.33 -1.63
N SER A 200 -15.32 2.01 -1.21
CA SER A 200 -15.26 3.40 -0.77
C SER A 200 -15.99 3.58 0.55
N TYR A 201 -15.22 3.88 1.61
CA TYR A 201 -15.77 4.09 2.95
C TYR A 201 -16.77 5.25 2.97
N ARG A 202 -16.47 6.35 2.26
CA ARG A 202 -17.29 7.55 2.20
C ARG A 202 -18.56 7.32 1.39
N ALA A 203 -18.45 6.75 0.19
CA ALA A 203 -19.61 6.53 -0.68
C ALA A 203 -20.56 5.49 -0.08
N GLU A 204 -20.03 4.47 0.59
CA GLU A 204 -20.79 3.36 1.18
C GLU A 204 -21.07 3.55 2.68
N LYS A 205 -20.93 4.78 3.18
CA LYS A 205 -21.35 5.19 4.54
C LYS A 205 -20.77 4.32 5.65
N GLY A 206 -19.52 3.89 5.46
CA GLY A 206 -18.70 3.18 6.44
C GLY A 206 -18.86 1.67 6.49
N LYS A 207 -19.84 1.08 5.78
CA LYS A 207 -20.07 -0.37 5.72
C LYS A 207 -19.63 -0.90 4.36
N THR A 208 -18.34 -1.22 4.26
CA THR A 208 -17.71 -1.66 3.01
C THR A 208 -16.46 -2.49 3.27
N GLY A 209 -15.96 -3.13 2.22
CA GLY A 209 -14.73 -3.90 2.18
C GLY A 209 -13.48 -3.04 2.22
N ARG A 210 -12.32 -3.69 2.09
CA ARG A 210 -11.03 -3.01 1.96
C ARG A 210 -10.28 -3.60 0.77
N MET A 211 -9.76 -2.71 -0.05
CA MET A 211 -8.64 -3.07 -0.91
C MET A 211 -7.42 -3.31 -0.03
N MET A 212 -6.47 -4.04 -0.58
CA MET A 212 -5.21 -4.36 0.04
C MET A 212 -4.11 -4.06 -0.97
N ALA A 213 -3.22 -3.16 -0.59
CA ALA A 213 -1.96 -2.95 -1.25
C ALA A 213 -0.96 -3.98 -0.75
N LEU A 214 -0.22 -4.61 -1.65
CA LEU A 214 0.78 -5.63 -1.37
C LEU A 214 2.09 -5.30 -2.08
N LEU A 215 3.22 -5.44 -1.37
CA LEU A 215 4.56 -5.17 -1.91
C LEU A 215 5.60 -6.09 -1.29
N SER A 216 6.44 -6.71 -2.11
CA SER A 216 7.59 -7.50 -1.66
C SER A 216 8.77 -7.39 -2.61
N LEU A 217 9.95 -7.76 -2.10
CA LEU A 217 11.11 -8.07 -2.92
C LEU A 217 11.21 -9.58 -3.11
N SER A 218 11.37 -10.00 -4.37
CA SER A 218 11.61 -11.40 -4.76
C SER A 218 12.81 -11.97 -4.03
N VAL A 219 12.72 -13.22 -3.56
CA VAL A 219 13.87 -13.94 -2.97
C VAL A 219 14.91 -14.33 -4.01
N VAL A 220 14.50 -14.49 -5.27
CA VAL A 220 15.40 -14.75 -6.40
C VAL A 220 15.80 -13.40 -6.98
N ARG A 221 17.11 -13.17 -7.14
CA ARG A 221 17.63 -12.03 -7.90
C ARG A 221 17.43 -12.33 -9.38
N ASP A 222 16.83 -11.39 -10.10
CA ASP A 222 16.79 -11.45 -11.56
C ASP A 222 18.25 -11.44 -12.04
N GLN A 223 18.65 -12.48 -12.78
CA GLN A 223 20.00 -12.64 -13.34
C GLN A 223 20.20 -11.73 -14.55
#